data_AF-A0A523RES8-F1
#
_entry.id   AF-A0A523RES8-F1
#
_cell.length_a   1.000
_cell.length_b   1.000
_cell.length_c   1.000
_cell.angle_alpha   90.00
_cell.angle_beta   90.00
_cell.angle_gamma   90.00
#
_symmetry.space_group_name_H-M   'P 1'
#
loop_
_entity.id
_entity.type
_entity.pdbx_description
1 polymer ?
#
loop_
_entity_poly.entity_id
_entity_poly.type
_entity_poly.pdbx_seq_one_letter_code
_entity_poly.pdbx_strand_id
1 'polypeptide(L)'
;MSAVRARRYVYPVDLSDSVGDLSTIVKKLGASKAEAIRGAIKYYAEYLRGLEVITYRKIRIEQAKREIQKYLKNKDRVSADEISDTLRIDMTLVNETLLKLWQEGWVEPE
;
A
#
# COMPACT_ATOMS: atom_id res chain seq x y z
N MET A 1 22.46 -19.40 -1.35
CA MET A 1 21.90 -18.11 -0.89
C MET A 1 23.05 -17.23 -0.43
N SER A 2 23.37 -16.17 -1.18
CA SER A 2 24.47 -15.27 -0.84
C SER A 2 23.98 -14.25 0.21
N ALA A 3 24.65 -14.17 1.36
CA ALA A 3 24.31 -13.18 2.38
C ALA A 3 24.55 -11.77 1.83
N VAL A 4 23.50 -10.96 1.78
CA VAL A 4 23.61 -9.54 1.43
C VAL A 4 24.50 -8.88 2.50
N ARG A 5 25.73 -8.50 2.13
CA ARG A 5 26.61 -7.71 2.99
C ARG A 5 25.95 -6.35 3.22
N ALA A 6 25.37 -6.15 4.40
CA ALA A 6 24.87 -4.84 4.81
C ALA A 6 26.05 -3.85 4.83
N ARG A 7 26.05 -2.88 3.91
CA ARG A 7 27.02 -1.78 3.94
C ARG A 7 26.71 -0.92 5.16
N ARG A 8 27.71 -0.72 6.02
CA ARG A 8 27.58 0.14 7.20
C ARG A 8 27.75 1.59 6.76
N TYR A 9 26.68 2.37 6.87
CA TYR A 9 26.71 3.81 6.65
C TYR A 9 26.68 4.53 8.01
N VAL A 10 27.50 5.58 8.14
CA VAL A 10 27.55 6.43 9.34
C VAL A 10 27.26 7.85 8.88
N TYR A 11 26.19 8.42 9.42
CA TYR A 11 25.80 9.80 9.15
C TYR A 11 25.92 10.60 10.45
N PRO A 12 26.71 11.68 10.48
CA PRO A 12 26.61 12.65 11.55
C PRO A 12 25.26 13.38 11.44
N VAL A 13 24.52 13.46 12.54
CA VAL A 13 23.21 14.11 12.59
C VAL A 13 23.28 15.21 13.64
N ASP A 14 22.89 16.42 13.27
CA ASP A 14 22.66 17.50 14.23
C ASP A 14 21.32 17.24 14.92
N LEU A 15 21.34 17.24 16.25
CA LEU A 15 20.19 16.93 17.10
C LEU A 15 19.86 18.10 18.03
N SER A 16 20.43 19.28 17.80
CA SER A 16 20.30 20.44 18.69
C SER A 16 18.82 20.75 19.01
N ASP A 17 17.94 20.67 18.01
CA ASP A 17 16.51 20.93 18.18
C ASP A 17 15.70 19.74 18.72
N SER A 18 16.31 18.55 18.81
CA SER A 18 15.62 17.30 19.17
C SER A 18 16.23 16.60 20.39
N VAL A 19 17.14 17.27 21.12
CA VAL A 19 17.81 16.69 22.31
C VAL A 19 16.80 16.30 23.38
N GLY A 20 15.80 17.15 23.63
CA GLY A 20 14.76 16.91 24.64
C GLY A 20 13.89 15.69 24.29
N ASP A 21 13.45 15.62 23.04
CA ASP A 21 12.62 14.52 22.56
C ASP A 21 13.38 13.19 22.58
N LEU A 22 14.61 13.17 22.07
CA LEU A 22 15.45 11.99 22.10
C LEU A 22 15.72 11.50 23.53
N SER A 23 15.96 12.42 24.46
CA SER A 23 16.16 12.08 25.88
C SER A 23 14.90 11.47 26.50
N THR A 24 13.73 12.01 26.15
CA THR A 24 12.44 11.47 26.58
C THR A 24 12.21 10.06 26.05
N ILE A 25 12.47 9.83 24.76
CA ILE A 25 12.33 8.52 24.11
C ILE A 25 13.26 7.50 24.77
N VAL A 26 14.54 7.82 24.94
CA VAL A 26 15.55 6.96 25.59
C VAL A 26 15.10 6.59 27.00
N LYS A 27 14.64 7.56 27.80
CA LYS A 27 14.21 7.33 29.18
C LYS A 27 12.95 6.45 29.25
N LYS A 28 11.95 6.73 28.42
CA LYS A 28 10.67 6.01 28.45
C LYS A 28 10.77 4.59 27.89
N LEU A 29 11.59 4.39 26.86
CA LEU A 29 11.71 3.11 26.17
C LEU A 29 12.91 2.27 26.65
N GLY A 30 13.77 2.80 27.52
CA GLY A 30 14.96 2.11 27.99
C GLY A 30 15.97 1.79 26.89
N ALA A 31 15.95 2.55 25.79
CA ALA A 31 16.77 2.30 24.60
C ALA A 31 17.97 3.25 24.54
N SER A 32 19.05 2.87 23.85
CA SER A 32 20.13 3.81 23.54
C SER A 32 19.68 4.89 22.55
N LYS A 33 20.38 6.04 22.54
CA LYS A 33 20.13 7.12 21.56
C LYS A 33 20.17 6.60 20.12
N ALA A 34 21.12 5.71 19.80
CA ALA A 34 21.28 5.16 18.46
C ALA A 34 20.14 4.20 18.09
N GLU A 35 19.61 3.43 19.05
CA GLU A 35 18.44 2.58 18.83
C GLU A 35 17.17 3.41 18.63
N ALA A 36 16.98 4.47 19.42
CA ALA A 36 15.86 5.38 19.25
C ALA A 36 15.85 6.02 17.85
N ILE A 37 17.00 6.51 17.37
CA ILE A 37 17.12 7.11 16.03
C ILE A 37 16.84 6.08 14.93
N ARG A 38 17.42 4.87 15.00
CA ARG A 38 17.13 3.80 14.03
C ARG A 38 15.67 3.36 14.08
N GLY A 39 15.09 3.32 15.27
CA GLY A 39 13.68 3.00 15.50
C GLY A 39 12.75 4.02 14.85
N ALA A 40 13.04 5.31 14.97
CA ALA A 40 12.28 6.37 14.31
C ALA A 40 12.31 6.23 12.78
N ILE A 41 13.50 5.98 12.19
CA ILE A 41 13.63 5.74 10.75
C ILE A 41 12.79 4.54 10.32
N LYS A 42 12.85 3.43 11.09
CA LYS A 42 12.05 2.23 10.80
C LYS A 42 10.55 2.52 10.90
N TYR A 43 10.12 3.24 11.93
CA TYR A 43 8.73 3.63 12.12
C TYR A 43 8.20 4.43 10.94
N TYR A 44 8.92 5.47 10.50
CA TYR A 44 8.49 6.25 9.34
C TYR A 44 8.50 5.45 8.04
N ALA A 45 9.47 4.54 7.87
CA ALA A 45 9.49 3.65 6.71
C ALA A 45 8.29 2.68 6.70
N GLU A 46 7.89 2.15 7.85
CA GLU A 46 6.70 1.31 7.99
C GLU A 46 5.41 2.10 7.82
N TYR A 47 5.33 3.29 8.41
CA TYR A 47 4.21 4.22 8.26
C TYR A 47 3.98 4.58 6.78
N LEU A 48 5.05 4.90 6.04
CA LEU A 48 4.98 5.21 4.61
C LEU A 48 4.68 3.97 3.76
N ARG A 49 5.13 2.77 4.16
CA ARG A 49 4.70 1.52 3.50
C ARG A 49 3.21 1.24 3.68
N GLY A 50 2.63 1.65 4.80
CA GLY A 50 1.18 1.56 5.05
C GLY A 50 0.35 2.63 4.31
N LEU A 51 0.98 3.70 3.82
CA LEU A 51 0.38 4.75 2.99
C LEU A 51 0.46 4.35 1.51
N GLU A 52 -0.25 3.31 1.11
CA GLU A 52 -0.37 2.99 -0.32
C GLU A 52 -1.30 4.01 -1.00
N VAL A 53 -0.70 4.95 -1.74
CA VAL A 53 -1.44 5.95 -2.53
C VAL A 53 -1.73 5.37 -3.91
N ILE A 54 -2.95 4.86 -4.10
CA ILE A 54 -3.39 4.31 -5.39
C ILE A 54 -3.92 5.45 -6.27
N THR A 55 -3.41 5.54 -7.50
CA THR A 55 -3.96 6.45 -8.52
C THR A 55 -4.85 5.66 -9.48
N TYR A 56 -6.12 6.03 -9.57
CA TYR A 56 -7.06 5.43 -10.51
C TYR A 56 -6.76 5.85 -11.95
N ARG A 57 -6.91 4.91 -12.89
CA ARG A 57 -6.79 5.20 -14.32
C ARG A 57 -8.10 5.78 -14.84
N LYS A 58 -8.01 6.85 -15.64
CA LYS A 58 -9.15 7.37 -16.39
C LYS A 58 -9.37 6.52 -17.64
N ILE A 59 -10.26 5.54 -17.54
CA ILE A 59 -10.60 4.62 -18.64
C ILE A 59 -12.10 4.68 -18.94
N ARG A 60 -12.47 4.31 -20.17
CA ARG A 60 -13.88 4.19 -20.57
C ARG A 60 -14.45 2.85 -20.13
N ILE A 61 -15.77 2.77 -20.03
CA ILE A 61 -16.50 1.57 -19.57
C ILE A 61 -16.25 0.34 -20.45
N GLU A 62 -16.08 0.50 -21.77
CA GLU A 62 -15.75 -0.62 -22.68
C GLU A 62 -14.35 -1.18 -22.43
N GLN A 63 -13.42 -0.35 -21.95
CA GLN A 63 -12.10 -0.81 -21.54
C GLN A 63 -12.19 -1.49 -20.17
N ALA A 64 -12.86 -0.88 -19.20
CA ALA A 64 -13.07 -1.46 -17.87
C ALA A 64 -13.69 -2.87 -17.97
N LYS A 65 -14.71 -3.03 -18.82
CA LYS A 65 -15.38 -4.31 -19.06
C LYS A 65 -14.44 -5.40 -19.57
N ARG A 66 -13.61 -5.10 -20.57
CA ARG A 66 -12.63 -6.07 -21.10
C ARG A 66 -11.59 -6.46 -20.05
N GLU A 67 -11.12 -5.49 -19.27
CA GLU A 67 -10.10 -5.74 -18.24
C GLU A 67 -10.67 -6.54 -17.07
N ILE A 68 -11.88 -6.21 -16.60
CA ILE A 68 -12.59 -6.94 -15.55
C ILE A 68 -12.90 -8.37 -16.01
N GLN A 69 -13.44 -8.58 -17.22
CA GLN A 69 -13.67 -9.92 -17.76
C GLN A 69 -12.38 -10.76 -17.82
N LYS A 70 -11.25 -10.16 -18.23
CA LYS A 70 -9.95 -10.83 -18.25
C LYS A 70 -9.47 -11.20 -16.86
N TYR A 71 -9.69 -10.32 -15.88
CA TYR A 71 -9.33 -10.52 -14.49
C TYR A 71 -10.14 -11.66 -13.84
N LEU A 72 -11.41 -11.81 -14.21
CA LEU A 72 -12.32 -12.82 -13.66
C LEU A 72 -12.10 -14.24 -14.21
N LYS A 73 -11.49 -14.42 -15.40
CA LYS A 73 -11.41 -15.72 -16.09
C LYS A 73 -10.83 -16.90 -15.29
N ASN A 74 -10.06 -16.64 -14.23
CA ASN A 74 -9.43 -17.67 -13.38
C ASN A 74 -9.77 -17.48 -11.90
N LYS A 75 -10.90 -16.84 -11.59
CA LYS A 75 -11.34 -16.56 -10.22
C LYS A 75 -12.76 -17.05 -10.04
N ASP A 76 -12.97 -17.89 -9.02
CA ASP A 76 -14.31 -18.37 -8.68
C ASP A 76 -15.11 -17.27 -7.95
N ARG A 77 -14.45 -16.48 -7.11
CA ARG A 77 -15.04 -15.39 -6.32
C ARG A 77 -14.04 -14.24 -6.17
N VAL A 78 -14.53 -13.01 -6.23
CA VAL A 78 -13.73 -11.80 -5.99
C VAL A 78 -14.63 -10.65 -5.54
N SER A 79 -14.13 -9.76 -4.68
CA SER A 79 -14.87 -8.57 -4.28
C SER A 79 -14.65 -7.41 -5.26
N ALA A 80 -15.60 -6.46 -5.29
CA ALA A 80 -15.45 -5.23 -6.07
C ALA A 80 -14.24 -4.40 -5.61
N ASP A 81 -13.93 -4.38 -4.31
CA ASP A 81 -12.76 -3.70 -3.76
C ASP A 81 -11.46 -4.28 -4.33
N GLU A 82 -11.34 -5.62 -4.37
CA GLU A 82 -10.15 -6.28 -4.92
C GLU A 82 -9.98 -6.00 -6.42
N ILE A 83 -11.08 -5.90 -7.16
CA ILE A 83 -11.07 -5.49 -8.58
C ILE A 83 -10.60 -4.04 -8.71
N SER A 84 -11.16 -3.12 -7.92
CA SER A 84 -10.83 -1.69 -7.89
C SER A 84 -9.33 -1.49 -7.63
N ASP A 85 -8.81 -2.14 -6.60
CA ASP A 85 -7.42 -2.02 -6.18
C ASP A 85 -6.47 -2.64 -7.21
N THR A 86 -6.75 -3.88 -7.62
CA THR A 86 -5.86 -4.62 -8.54
C THR A 86 -5.79 -3.97 -9.92
N LEU A 87 -6.94 -3.55 -10.46
CA LEU A 87 -7.02 -2.95 -11.79
C LEU A 87 -6.82 -1.43 -11.74
N ARG A 88 -6.77 -0.82 -10.56
CA ARG A 88 -6.72 0.64 -10.37
C ARG A 88 -7.83 1.33 -11.15
N ILE A 89 -9.04 0.81 -11.05
CA ILE A 89 -10.26 1.35 -11.67
C ILE A 89 -11.10 1.94 -10.55
N ASP A 90 -11.63 3.15 -10.75
CA ASP A 90 -12.51 3.78 -9.78
C ASP A 90 -13.68 2.86 -9.41
N MET A 91 -13.97 2.78 -8.12
CA MET A 91 -15.00 1.87 -7.58
C MET A 91 -16.39 2.10 -8.20
N THR A 92 -16.73 3.35 -8.55
CA THR A 92 -17.98 3.67 -9.24
C THR A 92 -18.03 2.97 -10.60
N LEU A 93 -16.93 3.09 -11.36
CA LEU A 93 -16.82 2.46 -12.67
C LEU A 93 -16.76 0.93 -12.58
N VAL A 94 -16.15 0.38 -11.52
CA VAL A 94 -16.18 -1.06 -11.24
C VAL A 94 -17.62 -1.52 -11.04
N ASN A 95 -18.37 -0.88 -10.16
CA ASN A 95 -19.76 -1.23 -9.86
C ASN A 95 -20.66 -1.10 -11.10
N GLU A 96 -20.53 -0.01 -11.86
CA GLU A 96 -21.26 0.17 -13.12
C GLU A 96 -20.93 -0.94 -14.13
N THR A 97 -19.66 -1.34 -14.20
CA THR A 97 -19.22 -2.39 -15.12
C THR A 97 -19.72 -3.77 -14.69
N LEU A 98 -19.66 -4.09 -13.40
CA LEU A 98 -20.17 -5.34 -12.84
C LEU A 98 -21.68 -5.46 -13.04
N LEU A 99 -22.44 -4.37 -12.87
CA LEU A 99 -23.87 -4.33 -13.17
C LEU A 99 -24.17 -4.68 -14.63
N LYS A 100 -23.41 -4.12 -15.58
CA LYS A 100 -23.56 -4.46 -17.01
C LYS A 100 -23.20 -5.92 -17.29
N LEU A 101 -22.11 -6.41 -16.68
CA LEU A 101 -21.70 -7.80 -16.84
C LEU A 101 -22.74 -8.77 -16.27
N TRP A 102 -23.41 -8.41 -15.17
CA TRP A 102 -24.50 -9.18 -14.60
C TRP A 102 -25.72 -9.20 -15.53
N GLN A 103 -26.12 -8.03 -16.06
CA GLN A 103 -27.20 -7.93 -17.05
C GLN A 103 -26.93 -8.74 -18.32
N GLU A 104 -25.66 -8.98 -18.65
CA GLU A 104 -25.22 -9.81 -19.77
C GLU A 104 -25.00 -11.29 -19.41
N GLY A 105 -25.24 -11.69 -18.16
CA GLY A 105 -25.10 -13.07 -17.68
C GLY A 105 -23.65 -13.54 -17.49
N TRP A 106 -22.70 -12.62 -17.33
CA TRP A 106 -21.27 -12.92 -17.19
C TRP A 106 -20.81 -13.11 -15.74
N VAL A 107 -21.50 -12.48 -14.79
CA VAL A 107 -21.21 -12.54 -13.36
C VAL A 107 -22.52 -12.63 -12.58
N GLU A 108 -22.48 -13.18 -11.37
CA GLU A 108 -23.62 -13.23 -10.45
C GLU A 108 -23.24 -12.57 -9.12
N PRO A 109 -24.10 -11.69 -8.56
CA PRO A 109 -23.92 -11.23 -7.19
C PRO A 109 -24.33 -12.34 -6.21
N GLU A 110 -23.48 -12.61 -5.22
CA GLU A 110 -23.81 -13.42 -4.03
C GLU A 110 -24.33 -12.55 -2.88
#